data_AF-A0A3T3ERG7-F1
#
_entry.id   AF-A0A3T3ERG7-F1
#
_cell.length_a   1.000
_cell.length_b   1.000
_cell.length_c   1.000
_cell.angle_alpha   90.00
_cell.angle_beta   90.00
_cell.angle_gamma   90.00
#
_symmetry.space_group_name_H-M   'P 1'
#
loop_
_entity.id
_entity.type
_entity.pdbx_description
1 polymer ?
#
loop_
_entity_poly.entity_id
_entity_poly.type
_entity_poly.pdbx_seq_one_letter_code
_entity_poly.pdbx_strand_id
1 'polypeptide(L)'
;MAECIILNMDLNANCWVVRPGRDYEFFGHFLHGKVAAIGHFDDFITNDGPISEDDFESLMHEYYVDAAKKGYSQQIISANVNQVKKFLFNMNVGDLIFTIGSGVVVAGIITSDAYCSDEVINYNIDDKISKDLDFKIRRDVTWGRSYNRENIPDAVKRSFKANQTVFSAAEHLRSIYHWLNTVFISDGTVYSSSRINQEDDIHHYSVTKYAEVLNKLEALATLVEDKFNENTFDSSISLDDIKKQLSLLASNDLLNLTTQQSFMSPGDYWTGFTGKTRVSVIAFTIAICELLSVTPTFADQQDIEIANQIAVPIKLAVHEIKNDNDMEVVIKKLELAMPMQNKKVIETIKKISDSEFPEVEDSNKGTR
;
A
#
# COMPACT_ATOMS: atom_id res chain seq x y z
N MET A 1 -9.89 -16.33 -11.55
CA MET A 1 -9.74 -14.92 -11.15
C MET A 1 -8.70 -14.85 -10.04
N ALA A 2 -7.91 -13.78 -10.00
CA ALA A 2 -7.00 -13.57 -8.88
C ALA A 2 -7.79 -13.07 -7.66
N GLU A 3 -7.42 -13.52 -6.46
CA GLU A 3 -7.99 -13.00 -5.21
C GLU A 3 -7.32 -11.67 -4.83
N CYS A 4 -8.11 -10.73 -4.32
CA CYS A 4 -7.67 -9.44 -3.79
C CYS A 4 -8.24 -9.22 -2.40
N ILE A 5 -7.37 -9.10 -1.41
CA ILE A 5 -7.77 -8.81 -0.04
C ILE A 5 -8.06 -7.32 0.06
N ILE A 6 -9.28 -6.96 0.44
CA ILE A 6 -9.71 -5.58 0.61
C ILE A 6 -9.41 -5.15 2.04
N LEU A 7 -8.41 -4.29 2.20
CA LEU A 7 -8.04 -3.69 3.49
C LEU A 7 -8.60 -2.27 3.61
N ASN A 8 -8.90 -1.87 4.85
CA ASN A 8 -9.08 -0.48 5.21
C ASN A 8 -7.70 0.09 5.57
N MET A 9 -7.18 0.97 4.72
CA MET A 9 -5.83 1.51 4.81
C MET A 9 -5.87 2.91 5.42
N ASP A 10 -4.98 3.19 6.37
CA ASP A 10 -4.79 4.55 6.87
C ASP A 10 -3.83 5.33 5.96
N LEU A 11 -4.33 6.42 5.37
CA LEU A 11 -3.56 7.34 4.53
C LEU A 11 -2.68 8.31 5.31
N ASN A 12 -2.78 8.31 6.64
CA ASN A 12 -1.90 9.05 7.55
C ASN A 12 -0.84 8.16 8.21
N ALA A 13 -0.80 6.86 7.88
CA ALA A 13 0.19 5.94 8.42
C ALA A 13 1.62 6.34 8.06
N ASN A 14 2.59 5.84 8.82
CA ASN A 14 3.98 6.07 8.48
C ASN A 14 4.44 5.13 7.37
N CYS A 15 5.34 5.64 6.53
CA CYS A 15 6.00 4.87 5.51
C CYS A 15 7.47 5.28 5.46
N TRP A 16 8.35 4.30 5.52
CA TRP A 16 9.78 4.50 5.67
C TRP A 16 10.57 3.90 4.51
N VAL A 17 11.73 4.46 4.28
CA VAL A 17 12.73 3.86 3.41
C VAL A 17 14.03 3.75 4.18
N VAL A 18 14.63 2.56 4.16
CA VAL A 18 15.92 2.27 4.77
C VAL A 18 16.87 1.70 3.71
N ARG A 19 17.94 2.45 3.41
CA ARG A 19 18.94 2.06 2.42
C ARG A 19 19.94 1.06 3.01
N PRO A 20 20.24 -0.04 2.31
CA PRO A 20 21.07 -1.10 2.85
C PRO A 20 22.56 -0.82 2.56
N GLY A 21 23.12 0.17 3.24
CA GLY A 21 24.50 0.60 3.05
C GLY A 21 24.75 1.42 1.78
N ARG A 22 26.02 1.69 1.49
CA ARG A 22 26.41 2.46 0.28
C ARG A 22 26.27 1.56 -0.93
N ASP A 23 25.80 2.14 -2.04
CA ASP A 23 25.58 1.42 -3.31
C ASP A 23 24.77 0.12 -3.16
N TYR A 24 23.90 0.07 -2.13
CA TYR A 24 23.03 -1.06 -1.82
C TYR A 24 23.78 -2.36 -1.43
N GLU A 25 25.02 -2.25 -0.93
CA GLU A 25 25.92 -3.37 -0.65
C GLU A 25 25.28 -4.45 0.27
N PHE A 26 24.39 -4.07 1.18
CA PHE A 26 23.75 -4.99 2.12
C PHE A 26 22.31 -5.38 1.74
N PHE A 27 21.87 -5.10 0.51
CA PHE A 27 20.49 -5.34 0.11
C PHE A 27 20.07 -6.80 0.31
N GLY A 28 20.92 -7.75 -0.10
CA GLY A 28 20.67 -9.18 0.09
C GLY A 28 20.64 -9.60 1.56
N HIS A 29 21.48 -8.98 2.40
CA HIS A 29 21.54 -9.23 3.84
C HIS A 29 20.24 -8.84 4.54
N PHE A 30 19.65 -7.69 4.18
CA PHE A 30 18.36 -7.26 4.73
C PHE A 30 17.27 -8.28 4.44
N LEU A 31 17.19 -8.75 3.19
CA LEU A 31 16.18 -9.72 2.76
C LEU A 31 16.39 -11.09 3.40
N HIS A 32 17.63 -11.57 3.45
CA HIS A 32 18.00 -12.86 4.01
C HIS A 32 17.81 -12.89 5.53
N GLY A 33 18.39 -11.90 6.22
CA GLY A 33 18.30 -11.74 7.67
C GLY A 33 16.93 -11.29 8.15
N LYS A 34 16.02 -10.89 7.25
CA LYS A 34 14.69 -10.33 7.58
C LYS A 34 14.80 -9.13 8.52
N VAL A 35 15.76 -8.26 8.26
CA VAL A 35 16.01 -7.05 9.05
C VAL A 35 16.11 -5.82 8.17
N ALA A 36 15.86 -4.67 8.77
CA ALA A 36 16.45 -3.40 8.36
C ALA A 36 17.48 -2.99 9.41
N ALA A 37 18.61 -2.42 8.99
CA ALA A 37 19.69 -2.06 9.90
C ALA A 37 20.37 -0.74 9.52
N ILE A 38 20.95 -0.04 10.51
CA ILE A 38 21.76 1.17 10.29
C ILE A 38 23.07 1.09 11.08
N GLY A 39 24.16 1.54 10.47
CA GLY A 39 25.50 1.48 11.07
C GLY A 39 26.10 2.81 11.49
N HIS A 40 25.27 3.81 11.85
CA HIS A 40 25.78 5.17 12.10
C HIS A 40 26.47 5.28 13.46
N PHE A 41 26.02 4.50 14.44
CA PHE A 41 26.43 4.56 15.86
C PHE A 41 27.12 3.26 16.33
N ASP A 42 27.48 2.35 15.42
CA ASP A 42 27.96 1.00 15.79
C ASP A 42 29.18 1.03 16.72
N ASP A 43 30.12 1.98 16.51
CA ASP A 43 31.32 2.16 17.33
C ASP A 43 31.02 2.49 18.80
N PHE A 44 29.82 3.00 19.10
CA PHE A 44 29.40 3.46 20.43
C PHE A 44 28.46 2.47 21.12
N ILE A 45 27.97 1.47 20.40
CA ILE A 45 27.06 0.46 20.96
C ILE A 45 27.88 -0.67 21.56
N THR A 46 27.75 -0.83 22.88
CA THR A 46 28.50 -1.82 23.67
C THR A 46 27.65 -2.98 24.20
N ASN A 47 26.32 -2.86 24.16
CA ASN A 47 25.40 -3.85 24.71
C ASN A 47 24.29 -4.17 23.70
N ASP A 48 23.86 -5.43 23.69
CA ASP A 48 22.67 -5.88 22.98
C ASP A 48 21.38 -5.44 23.70
N GLY A 49 20.28 -5.36 22.95
CA GLY A 49 18.95 -5.05 23.48
C GLY A 49 18.42 -3.66 23.09
N PRO A 50 17.33 -3.19 23.72
CA PRO A 50 16.70 -1.92 23.37
C PRO A 50 17.57 -0.72 23.80
N ILE A 51 17.49 0.37 23.05
CA ILE A 51 18.10 1.66 23.41
C ILE A 51 17.02 2.57 24.01
N SER A 52 17.21 3.04 25.25
CA SER A 52 16.33 4.04 25.86
C SER A 52 16.63 5.46 25.35
N GLU A 53 15.73 6.41 25.60
CA GLU A 53 15.99 7.82 25.24
C GLU A 53 17.20 8.40 25.98
N ASP A 54 17.38 8.06 27.27
CA ASP A 54 18.51 8.51 28.08
C ASP A 54 19.85 7.96 27.57
N ASP A 55 19.88 6.68 27.17
CA ASP A 55 21.06 6.06 26.55
C ASP A 55 21.38 6.73 25.21
N PHE A 56 20.35 7.04 24.42
CA PHE A 56 20.51 7.70 23.14
C PHE A 56 21.13 9.11 23.26
N GLU A 57 20.76 9.89 24.28
CA GLU A 57 21.38 11.21 24.50
C GLU A 57 22.89 11.09 24.77
N SER A 58 23.29 10.07 25.54
CA SER A 58 24.69 9.78 25.84
C SER A 58 25.46 9.35 24.58
N LEU A 59 24.92 8.39 23.82
CA LEU A 59 25.48 7.93 22.54
C LEU A 59 25.61 9.06 21.53
N MET A 60 24.60 9.93 21.47
CA MET A 60 24.60 11.12 20.62
C MET A 60 25.76 12.04 20.99
N HIS A 61 25.99 12.32 22.28
CA HIS A 61 27.10 13.16 22.72
C HIS A 61 28.47 12.59 22.32
N GLU A 62 28.69 11.29 22.53
CA GLU A 62 29.92 10.61 22.14
C GLU A 62 30.15 10.69 20.63
N TYR A 63 29.11 10.42 19.85
CA TYR A 63 29.13 10.55 18.39
C TYR A 63 29.49 11.96 17.94
N TYR A 64 28.89 13.00 18.55
CA TYR A 64 29.19 14.40 18.22
C TYR A 64 30.67 14.73 18.43
N VAL A 65 31.24 14.30 19.55
CA VAL A 65 32.65 14.57 19.89
C VAL A 65 33.59 13.85 18.92
N ASP A 66 33.34 12.58 18.63
CA ASP A 66 34.15 11.80 17.69
C ASP A 66 34.05 12.33 16.26
N ALA A 67 32.84 12.59 15.76
CA ALA A 67 32.62 13.09 14.40
C ALA A 67 33.23 14.49 14.19
N ALA A 68 33.18 15.36 15.21
CA ALA A 68 33.85 16.66 15.17
C ALA A 68 35.37 16.53 15.10
N LYS A 69 35.97 15.58 15.84
CA LYS A 69 37.41 15.26 15.75
C LYS A 69 37.79 14.73 14.36
N LYS A 70 36.92 13.95 13.73
CA LYS A 70 37.07 13.46 12.34
C LYS A 70 36.83 14.56 11.28
N GLY A 71 36.48 15.78 11.68
CA GLY A 71 36.32 16.94 10.79
C GLY A 71 35.00 16.97 10.03
N TYR A 72 33.98 16.24 10.49
CA TYR A 72 32.65 16.30 9.86
C TYR A 72 31.98 17.65 10.13
N SER A 73 31.22 18.13 9.14
CA SER A 73 30.43 19.35 9.30
C SER A 73 29.26 19.11 10.25
N GLN A 74 28.86 20.16 10.98
CA GLN A 74 27.70 20.09 11.88
C GLN A 74 26.43 19.58 11.17
N GLN A 75 26.24 19.96 9.91
CA GLN A 75 25.11 19.50 9.09
C GLN A 75 25.10 17.97 8.89
N ILE A 76 26.27 17.36 8.62
CA ILE A 76 26.40 15.91 8.44
C ILE A 76 26.12 15.19 9.77
N ILE A 77 26.70 15.70 10.87
CA ILE A 77 26.54 15.10 12.19
C ILE A 77 25.07 15.11 12.60
N SER A 78 24.41 16.28 12.53
CA SER A 78 22.98 16.39 12.85
C SER A 78 22.10 15.56 11.92
N ALA A 79 22.44 15.44 10.63
CA ALA A 79 21.70 14.57 9.71
C ALA A 79 21.80 13.09 10.10
N ASN A 80 22.97 12.63 10.55
CA ASN A 80 23.17 11.25 11.00
C ASN A 80 22.42 10.97 12.31
N VAL A 81 22.52 11.87 13.29
CA VAL A 81 21.77 11.79 14.56
C VAL A 81 20.26 11.71 14.29
N ASN A 82 19.73 12.56 13.40
CA ASN A 82 18.32 12.54 13.04
C ASN A 82 17.89 11.24 12.37
N GLN A 83 18.75 10.61 11.57
CA GLN A 83 18.44 9.31 10.96
C GLN A 83 18.38 8.20 12.00
N VAL A 84 19.31 8.18 12.96
CA VAL A 84 19.30 7.24 14.09
C VAL A 84 18.05 7.46 14.94
N LYS A 85 17.75 8.70 15.31
CA LYS A 85 16.55 9.05 16.08
C LYS A 85 15.27 8.56 15.42
N LYS A 86 15.11 8.81 14.11
CA LYS A 86 13.96 8.33 13.34
C LYS A 86 13.84 6.80 13.38
N PHE A 87 14.95 6.10 13.16
CA PHE A 87 14.97 4.65 13.14
C PHE A 87 14.65 4.04 14.51
N LEU A 88 15.18 4.61 15.59
CA LEU A 88 14.97 4.12 16.96
C LEU A 88 13.56 4.43 17.48
N PHE A 89 13.07 5.65 17.31
CA PHE A 89 11.91 6.14 18.08
C PHE A 89 10.70 6.55 17.24
N ASN A 90 10.85 6.77 15.93
CA ASN A 90 9.72 7.21 15.09
C ASN A 90 9.09 6.07 14.29
N MET A 91 9.85 5.00 14.03
CA MET A 91 9.35 3.80 13.36
C MET A 91 8.66 2.88 14.35
N ASN A 92 7.51 2.33 13.98
CA ASN A 92 6.74 1.42 14.83
C ASN A 92 6.49 0.07 14.14
N VAL A 93 6.16 -0.94 14.94
CA VAL A 93 5.62 -2.20 14.41
C VAL A 93 4.36 -1.90 13.60
N GLY A 94 4.21 -2.57 12.45
CA GLY A 94 3.11 -2.34 11.50
C GLY A 94 3.40 -1.29 10.43
N ASP A 95 4.41 -0.43 10.62
CA ASP A 95 4.77 0.57 9.60
C ASP A 95 5.26 -0.09 8.32
N LEU A 96 4.91 0.52 7.18
CA LEU A 96 5.42 0.15 5.87
C LEU A 96 6.88 0.59 5.75
N ILE A 97 7.76 -0.31 5.33
CA ILE A 97 9.17 -0.04 5.12
C ILE A 97 9.62 -0.52 3.75
N PHE A 98 10.44 0.27 3.07
CA PHE A 98 11.07 -0.11 1.82
C PHE A 98 12.58 -0.21 1.96
N THR A 99 13.15 -1.21 1.31
CA THR A 99 14.58 -1.21 1.00
C THR A 99 14.80 -1.19 -0.51
N ILE A 100 15.89 -0.56 -0.91
CA ILE A 100 16.18 -0.26 -2.32
C ILE A 100 17.48 -0.96 -2.69
N GLY A 101 17.45 -1.71 -3.78
CA GLY A 101 18.61 -2.33 -4.41
C GLY A 101 19.03 -1.57 -5.69
N SER A 102 20.01 -2.11 -6.41
CA SER A 102 20.50 -1.52 -7.67
C SER A 102 19.39 -1.39 -8.73
N GLY A 103 18.67 -2.48 -9.01
CA GLY A 103 17.58 -2.52 -10.01
C GLY A 103 16.20 -2.77 -9.42
N VAL A 104 16.08 -3.04 -8.12
CA VAL A 104 14.81 -3.46 -7.49
C VAL A 104 14.49 -2.67 -6.23
N VAL A 105 13.22 -2.66 -5.85
CA VAL A 105 12.71 -2.14 -4.57
C VAL A 105 11.88 -3.23 -3.91
N VAL A 106 11.98 -3.37 -2.59
CA VAL A 106 11.22 -4.36 -1.82
C VAL A 106 10.44 -3.65 -0.73
N ALA A 107 9.14 -3.91 -0.69
CA ALA A 107 8.27 -3.49 0.40
C ALA A 107 8.29 -4.55 1.52
N GLY A 108 8.22 -4.10 2.76
CA GLY A 108 8.10 -4.94 3.95
C GLY A 108 7.31 -4.24 5.04
N ILE A 109 7.04 -4.97 6.11
CA ILE A 109 6.36 -4.46 7.32
C ILE A 109 7.28 -4.66 8.50
N ILE A 110 7.44 -3.64 9.33
CA ILE A 110 8.21 -3.71 10.57
C ILE A 110 7.48 -4.63 11.56
N THR A 111 8.18 -5.61 12.11
CA THR A 111 7.62 -6.63 13.02
C THR A 111 8.24 -6.63 14.41
N SER A 112 9.19 -5.74 14.68
CA SER A 112 9.75 -5.54 16.02
C SER A 112 10.03 -4.07 16.32
N ASP A 113 10.15 -3.77 17.62
CA ASP A 113 10.83 -2.56 18.08
C ASP A 113 12.31 -2.55 17.66
N ALA A 114 12.95 -1.39 17.76
CA ALA A 114 14.38 -1.27 17.49
C ALA A 114 15.19 -1.97 18.59
N TYR A 115 16.25 -2.66 18.18
CA TYR A 115 17.17 -3.33 19.09
C TYR A 115 18.61 -3.25 18.59
N CYS A 116 19.55 -3.44 19.51
CA CYS A 116 20.97 -3.65 19.22
C CYS A 116 21.29 -5.14 19.20
N SER A 117 22.11 -5.55 18.24
CA SER A 117 22.65 -6.90 18.14
C SER A 117 24.07 -6.88 17.56
N ASP A 118 25.00 -7.51 18.26
CA ASP A 118 26.35 -7.80 17.77
C ASP A 118 26.41 -9.01 16.81
N GLU A 119 25.29 -9.69 16.53
CA GLU A 119 25.27 -10.86 15.65
C GLU A 119 25.56 -10.46 14.19
N VAL A 120 26.63 -10.98 13.59
CA VAL A 120 26.95 -10.68 12.19
C VAL A 120 26.04 -11.45 11.24
N ILE A 121 25.41 -10.75 10.28
CA ILE A 121 24.58 -11.38 9.25
C ILE A 121 25.44 -11.66 8.02
N ASN A 122 25.51 -12.93 7.63
CA ASN A 122 26.29 -13.40 6.48
C ASN A 122 25.35 -13.73 5.31
N TYR A 123 25.63 -13.24 4.10
CA TYR A 123 24.83 -13.56 2.92
C TYR A 123 25.68 -13.69 1.63
N ASN A 124 26.16 -14.90 1.35
CA ASN A 124 26.92 -15.18 0.14
C ASN A 124 26.01 -15.60 -1.03
N ILE A 125 26.21 -14.98 -2.20
CA ILE A 125 25.67 -15.45 -3.48
C ILE A 125 26.85 -15.94 -4.35
N ASP A 126 26.77 -17.18 -4.84
CA ASP A 126 27.63 -17.74 -5.90
C ASP A 126 29.15 -17.59 -5.66
N ASP A 127 29.64 -17.97 -4.47
CA ASP A 127 31.08 -17.96 -4.08
C ASP A 127 31.80 -16.61 -4.22
N LYS A 128 31.07 -15.50 -4.45
CA LYS A 128 31.61 -14.16 -4.29
C LYS A 128 31.54 -13.79 -2.81
N ILE A 129 32.68 -13.39 -2.25
CA ILE A 129 32.78 -12.83 -0.91
C ILE A 129 31.88 -11.60 -0.84
N SER A 130 30.69 -11.74 -0.29
CA SER A 130 29.90 -10.60 0.15
C SER A 130 30.52 -10.08 1.44
N LYS A 131 30.57 -8.76 1.61
CA LYS A 131 30.92 -8.19 2.90
C LYS A 131 29.84 -8.56 3.93
N ASP A 132 30.26 -9.01 5.11
CA ASP A 132 29.34 -9.32 6.19
C ASP A 132 28.64 -8.04 6.69
N LEU A 133 27.38 -8.16 7.09
CA LEU A 133 26.61 -7.06 7.67
C LEU A 133 26.81 -7.06 9.19
N ASP A 134 27.54 -6.05 9.68
CA ASP A 134 27.90 -5.82 11.09
C ASP A 134 27.13 -4.66 11.74
N PHE A 135 26.14 -4.09 11.05
CA PHE A 135 25.33 -2.99 11.60
C PHE A 135 24.57 -3.44 12.84
N LYS A 136 24.71 -2.70 13.93
CA LYS A 136 24.22 -3.13 15.25
C LYS A 136 22.78 -2.72 15.52
N ILE A 137 22.34 -1.55 15.05
CA ILE A 137 20.97 -1.08 15.24
C ILE A 137 20.06 -1.71 14.20
N ARG A 138 19.06 -2.48 14.65
CA ARG A 138 18.20 -3.32 13.80
C ARG A 138 16.74 -3.22 14.15
N ARG A 139 15.91 -3.61 13.19
CA ARG A 139 14.50 -3.95 13.33
C ARG A 139 14.20 -5.18 12.49
N ASP A 140 13.36 -6.06 13.00
CA ASP A 140 12.84 -7.19 12.24
C ASP A 140 11.81 -6.68 11.23
N VAL A 141 11.88 -7.24 10.02
CA VAL A 141 11.04 -6.87 8.90
C VAL A 141 10.58 -8.11 8.16
N THR A 142 9.27 -8.20 7.96
CA THR A 142 8.72 -9.16 7.01
C THR A 142 8.74 -8.55 5.61
N TRP A 143 9.76 -8.92 4.82
CA TRP A 143 9.87 -8.49 3.42
C TRP A 143 8.90 -9.25 2.51
N GLY A 144 8.24 -8.51 1.60
CA GLY A 144 7.36 -9.02 0.57
C GLY A 144 8.06 -9.26 -0.77
N ARG A 145 7.32 -9.08 -1.87
CA ARG A 145 7.86 -9.25 -3.22
C ARG A 145 8.78 -8.10 -3.65
N SER A 146 9.73 -8.42 -4.53
CA SER A 146 10.59 -7.44 -5.19
C SER A 146 9.92 -6.84 -6.43
N TYR A 147 10.18 -5.56 -6.68
CA TYR A 147 9.68 -4.80 -7.81
C TYR A 147 10.84 -4.25 -8.63
N ASN A 148 10.81 -4.39 -9.95
CA ASN A 148 11.77 -3.71 -10.83
C ASN A 148 11.54 -2.18 -10.72
N ARG A 149 12.63 -1.43 -10.51
CA ARG A 149 12.63 0.04 -10.43
C ARG A 149 12.05 0.72 -11.66
N GLU A 150 12.17 0.09 -12.83
CA GLU A 150 11.63 0.59 -14.10
C GLU A 150 10.10 0.65 -14.07
N ASN A 151 9.47 -0.31 -13.40
CA ASN A 151 8.01 -0.48 -13.34
C ASN A 151 7.35 0.30 -12.19
N ILE A 152 8.13 1.10 -11.44
CA ILE A 152 7.59 1.94 -10.37
C ILE A 152 6.86 3.13 -11.01
N PRO A 153 5.61 3.44 -10.61
CA PRO A 153 4.93 4.67 -11.03
C PRO A 153 5.78 5.92 -10.77
N ASP A 154 5.80 6.85 -11.71
CA ASP A 154 6.64 8.07 -11.57
C ASP A 154 6.27 8.91 -10.35
N ALA A 155 4.98 8.89 -9.99
CA ALA A 155 4.48 9.49 -8.76
C ALA A 155 5.15 8.91 -7.50
N VAL A 156 5.48 7.61 -7.50
CA VAL A 156 6.18 6.90 -6.40
C VAL A 156 7.69 6.99 -6.54
N LYS A 157 8.25 7.02 -7.75
CA LYS A 157 9.70 7.17 -7.97
C LYS A 157 10.25 8.42 -7.28
N ARG A 158 9.49 9.52 -7.27
CA ARG A 158 9.89 10.77 -6.58
C ARG A 158 10.10 10.56 -5.08
N SER A 159 9.26 9.75 -4.45
CA SER A 159 9.34 9.40 -3.03
C SER A 159 10.65 8.71 -2.66
N PHE A 160 11.29 7.99 -3.59
CA PHE A 160 12.49 7.19 -3.30
C PHE A 160 13.81 7.88 -3.69
N LYS A 161 13.78 9.16 -4.08
CA LYS A 161 14.98 9.89 -4.56
C LYS A 161 15.92 10.35 -3.46
N ALA A 162 15.46 10.43 -2.20
CA ALA A 162 16.30 10.92 -1.11
C ALA A 162 17.50 9.98 -0.87
N ASN A 163 18.71 10.55 -0.79
CA ASN A 163 19.96 9.80 -0.59
C ASN A 163 20.25 9.46 0.88
N GLN A 164 19.40 9.90 1.81
CA GLN A 164 19.52 9.58 3.23
C GLN A 164 19.34 8.06 3.43
N THR A 165 20.05 7.51 4.42
CA THR A 165 19.90 6.11 4.86
C THR A 165 18.48 5.86 5.32
N VAL A 166 17.93 6.77 6.12
CA VAL A 166 16.58 6.67 6.68
C VAL A 166 15.78 7.93 6.37
N PHE A 167 14.65 7.78 5.70
CA PHE A 167 13.71 8.87 5.45
C PHE A 167 12.27 8.38 5.37
N SER A 168 11.33 9.32 5.56
CA SER A 168 9.89 9.06 5.43
C SER A 168 9.44 9.29 3.99
N ALA A 169 8.56 8.42 3.51
CA ALA A 169 7.83 8.56 2.25
C ALA A 169 6.32 8.73 2.47
N ALA A 170 5.90 9.06 3.71
CA ALA A 170 4.50 9.20 4.10
C ALA A 170 3.74 10.25 3.28
N GLU A 171 4.42 11.33 2.83
CA GLU A 171 3.82 12.35 1.97
C GLU A 171 3.29 11.81 0.62
N HIS A 172 3.72 10.61 0.22
CA HIS A 172 3.36 9.96 -1.02
C HIS A 172 2.58 8.65 -0.81
N LEU A 173 2.06 8.43 0.40
CA LEU A 173 1.47 7.16 0.83
C LEU A 173 0.31 6.72 -0.07
N ARG A 174 -0.56 7.64 -0.49
CA ARG A 174 -1.66 7.32 -1.42
C ARG A 174 -1.15 6.69 -2.72
N SER A 175 -0.13 7.27 -3.33
CA SER A 175 0.49 6.73 -4.56
C SER A 175 1.17 5.39 -4.31
N ILE A 176 1.78 5.22 -3.13
CA ILE A 176 2.39 3.96 -2.71
C ILE A 176 1.33 2.86 -2.56
N TYR A 177 0.19 3.16 -1.93
CA TYR A 177 -0.90 2.19 -1.81
C TYR A 177 -1.50 1.81 -3.15
N HIS A 178 -1.69 2.77 -4.07
CA HIS A 178 -2.08 2.46 -5.44
C HIS A 178 -1.09 1.53 -6.14
N TRP A 179 0.20 1.70 -5.88
CA TRP A 179 1.23 0.84 -6.45
C TRP A 179 1.25 -0.58 -5.84
N LEU A 180 0.94 -0.69 -4.55
CA LEU A 180 0.95 -1.97 -3.83
C LEU A 180 -0.37 -2.75 -3.93
N ASN A 181 -1.48 -2.10 -4.29
CA ASN A 181 -2.83 -2.67 -4.23
C ASN A 181 -3.63 -2.45 -5.50
N THR A 182 -4.37 -3.49 -5.91
CA THR A 182 -5.40 -3.40 -6.96
C THR A 182 -6.57 -2.53 -6.51
N VAL A 183 -7.11 -2.83 -5.32
CA VAL A 183 -8.22 -2.13 -4.70
C VAL A 183 -7.96 -2.04 -3.20
N PHE A 184 -8.26 -0.89 -2.60
CA PHE A 184 -8.24 -0.70 -1.15
C PHE A 184 -9.28 0.34 -0.74
N ILE A 185 -9.68 0.33 0.52
CA ILE A 185 -10.61 1.31 1.09
C ILE A 185 -9.83 2.22 2.04
N SER A 186 -10.16 3.50 2.07
CA SER A 186 -9.69 4.43 3.11
C SER A 186 -10.71 5.54 3.29
N ASP A 187 -11.11 5.81 4.54
CA ASP A 187 -12.07 6.86 4.90
C ASP A 187 -13.34 6.86 4.04
N GLY A 188 -13.96 5.68 3.86
CA GLY A 188 -15.18 5.53 3.05
C GLY A 188 -14.98 5.71 1.54
N THR A 189 -13.75 5.84 1.07
CA THR A 189 -13.41 5.94 -0.35
C THR A 189 -12.81 4.64 -0.84
N VAL A 190 -13.35 4.09 -1.93
CA VAL A 190 -12.78 2.95 -2.64
C VAL A 190 -11.77 3.46 -3.65
N TYR A 191 -10.52 3.06 -3.49
CA TYR A 191 -9.45 3.35 -4.43
C TYR A 191 -9.21 2.14 -5.30
N SER A 192 -9.13 2.34 -6.61
CA SER A 192 -8.71 1.30 -7.54
C SER A 192 -7.54 1.75 -8.40
N SER A 193 -6.68 0.79 -8.73
CA SER A 193 -5.43 1.03 -9.42
C SER A 193 -5.39 0.23 -10.71
N SER A 194 -5.28 0.90 -11.84
CA SER A 194 -5.10 0.28 -13.14
C SER A 194 -3.96 0.95 -13.89
N ARG A 195 -3.42 0.27 -14.90
CA ARG A 195 -2.32 0.77 -15.73
C ARG A 195 -2.60 0.47 -17.19
N ILE A 196 -2.44 1.48 -18.02
CA ILE A 196 -2.48 1.36 -19.48
C ILE A 196 -1.04 1.09 -19.92
N ASN A 197 -0.79 -0.10 -20.49
CA ASN A 197 0.57 -0.50 -20.89
C ASN A 197 0.86 -0.31 -22.37
N GLN A 198 -0.14 0.04 -23.18
CA GLN A 198 0.08 0.29 -24.61
C GLN A 198 1.22 1.32 -24.78
N GLU A 199 2.16 1.07 -25.68
CA GLU A 199 3.28 1.99 -25.90
C GLU A 199 2.97 3.04 -26.99
N ASP A 200 2.11 2.67 -27.95
CA ASP A 200 1.64 3.55 -29.01
C ASP A 200 0.51 4.49 -28.54
N ASP A 201 0.26 5.53 -29.33
CA ASP A 201 -0.86 6.45 -29.15
C ASP A 201 -2.19 5.71 -28.93
N ILE A 202 -2.89 6.10 -27.86
CA ILE A 202 -4.16 5.49 -27.48
C ILE A 202 -5.30 6.16 -28.24
N HIS A 203 -6.11 5.38 -28.94
CA HIS A 203 -7.36 5.89 -29.51
C HIS A 203 -8.29 6.38 -28.41
N HIS A 204 -8.79 7.61 -28.55
CA HIS A 204 -9.70 8.23 -27.59
C HIS A 204 -10.91 7.34 -27.25
N TYR A 205 -11.43 6.60 -28.25
CA TYR A 205 -12.52 5.64 -28.07
C TYR A 205 -12.34 4.71 -26.86
N SER A 206 -11.16 4.08 -26.72
CA SER A 206 -10.92 3.11 -25.65
C SER A 206 -10.87 3.76 -24.27
N VAL A 207 -10.27 4.95 -24.17
CA VAL A 207 -10.22 5.72 -22.92
C VAL A 207 -11.62 6.21 -22.52
N THR A 208 -12.38 6.74 -23.49
CA THR A 208 -13.77 7.18 -23.25
C THR A 208 -14.64 6.02 -22.81
N LYS A 209 -14.56 4.86 -23.46
CA LYS A 209 -15.34 3.67 -23.08
C LYS A 209 -14.99 3.17 -21.69
N TYR A 210 -13.70 3.19 -21.32
CA TYR A 210 -13.29 2.84 -19.97
C TYR A 210 -13.88 3.81 -18.93
N ALA A 211 -13.78 5.12 -19.17
CA ALA A 211 -14.37 6.13 -18.30
C ALA A 211 -15.90 6.00 -18.19
N GLU A 212 -16.59 5.74 -19.31
CA GLU A 212 -18.04 5.48 -19.32
C GLU A 212 -18.42 4.28 -18.45
N VAL A 213 -17.65 3.20 -18.50
CA VAL A 213 -17.89 2.02 -17.65
C VAL A 213 -17.72 2.38 -16.18
N LEU A 214 -16.66 3.10 -15.82
CA LEU A 214 -16.42 3.51 -14.44
C LEU A 214 -17.57 4.36 -13.88
N ASN A 215 -18.10 5.29 -14.68
CA ASN A 215 -19.29 6.07 -14.32
C ASN A 215 -20.54 5.19 -14.13
N LYS A 216 -20.72 4.16 -14.96
CA LYS A 216 -21.82 3.19 -14.79
C LYS A 216 -21.64 2.35 -13.52
N LEU A 217 -20.42 2.05 -13.09
CA LEU A 217 -20.16 1.36 -11.82
C LEU A 217 -20.56 2.21 -10.61
N GLU A 218 -20.26 3.52 -10.65
CA GLU A 218 -20.75 4.46 -9.64
C GLU A 218 -22.27 4.48 -9.58
N ALA A 219 -22.94 4.64 -10.73
CA ALA A 219 -24.40 4.64 -10.79
C ALA A 219 -25.01 3.32 -10.28
N LEU A 220 -24.38 2.19 -10.60
CA LEU A 220 -24.76 0.88 -10.07
C LEU A 220 -24.62 0.82 -8.54
N ALA A 221 -23.52 1.31 -7.99
CA ALA A 221 -23.29 1.32 -6.55
C ALA A 221 -24.33 2.16 -5.79
N THR A 222 -24.70 3.33 -6.33
CA THR A 222 -25.78 4.15 -5.75
C THR A 222 -27.15 3.47 -5.89
N LEU A 223 -27.45 2.88 -7.03
CA LEU A 223 -28.72 2.18 -7.23
C LEU A 223 -28.86 0.97 -6.28
N VAL A 224 -27.76 0.28 -6.01
CA VAL A 224 -27.69 -0.81 -5.03
C VAL A 224 -27.98 -0.30 -3.64
N GLU A 225 -27.36 0.82 -3.24
CA GLU A 225 -27.62 1.47 -1.96
C GLU A 225 -29.09 1.85 -1.79
N ASP A 226 -29.70 2.48 -2.80
CA ASP A 226 -31.11 2.88 -2.78
C ASP A 226 -32.03 1.66 -2.58
N LYS A 227 -31.83 0.61 -3.39
CA LYS A 227 -32.62 -0.64 -3.29
C LYS A 227 -32.40 -1.39 -1.97
N PHE A 228 -31.18 -1.35 -1.43
CA PHE A 228 -30.86 -1.99 -0.15
C PHE A 228 -31.58 -1.29 1.01
N ASN A 229 -31.55 0.05 1.03
CA ASN A 229 -32.24 0.83 2.06
C ASN A 229 -33.77 0.67 2.00
N GLU A 230 -34.33 0.47 0.81
CA GLU A 230 -35.76 0.24 0.60
C GLU A 230 -36.19 -1.21 0.87
N ASN A 231 -35.26 -2.13 1.17
CA ASN A 231 -35.49 -3.58 1.28
C ASN A 231 -36.14 -4.19 0.01
N THR A 232 -35.70 -3.76 -1.17
CA THR A 232 -36.20 -4.23 -2.49
C THR A 232 -35.12 -4.97 -3.30
N PHE A 233 -34.06 -5.42 -2.62
CA PHE A 233 -32.81 -5.89 -3.21
C PHE A 233 -32.91 -7.26 -3.93
N ASP A 234 -34.10 -7.84 -3.96
CA ASP A 234 -34.49 -9.11 -4.59
C ASP A 234 -34.47 -9.05 -6.13
N SER A 235 -34.32 -7.84 -6.68
CA SER A 235 -34.59 -7.53 -8.08
C SER A 235 -33.32 -7.50 -8.92
N SER A 236 -33.32 -8.16 -10.09
CA SER A 236 -32.30 -7.96 -11.12
C SER A 236 -32.15 -6.47 -11.44
N ILE A 237 -30.91 -6.00 -11.59
CA ILE A 237 -30.62 -4.60 -11.96
C ILE A 237 -30.40 -4.56 -13.47
N SER A 238 -31.26 -3.86 -14.19
CA SER A 238 -31.13 -3.74 -15.65
C SER A 238 -30.16 -2.63 -16.04
N LEU A 239 -29.55 -2.76 -17.22
CA LEU A 239 -28.74 -1.71 -17.83
C LEU A 239 -29.48 -0.38 -18.00
N ASP A 240 -30.79 -0.40 -18.27
CA ASP A 240 -31.60 0.82 -18.41
C ASP A 240 -31.78 1.54 -17.07
N ASP A 241 -31.89 0.81 -15.96
CA ASP A 241 -31.95 1.41 -14.63
C ASP A 241 -30.63 2.12 -14.29
N ILE A 242 -29.50 1.49 -14.63
CA ILE A 242 -28.17 2.08 -14.43
C ILE A 242 -28.00 3.35 -15.27
N LYS A 243 -28.42 3.33 -16.55
CA LYS A 243 -28.36 4.50 -17.45
C LYS A 243 -29.22 5.66 -16.94
N LYS A 244 -30.43 5.36 -16.42
CA LYS A 244 -31.31 6.36 -15.79
C LYS A 244 -30.68 6.95 -14.53
N GLN A 245 -30.14 6.10 -13.66
CA GLN A 245 -29.47 6.54 -12.43
C GLN A 245 -28.26 7.42 -12.74
N LEU A 246 -27.42 7.02 -13.70
CA LEU A 246 -26.28 7.82 -14.14
C LEU A 246 -26.71 9.21 -14.63
N SER A 247 -27.77 9.26 -15.45
CA SER A 247 -28.31 10.54 -15.95
C SER A 247 -28.81 11.44 -14.83
N LEU A 248 -29.49 10.86 -13.83
CA LEU A 248 -29.98 11.57 -12.64
C LEU A 248 -28.83 12.12 -11.79
N LEU A 249 -27.79 11.30 -11.55
CA LEU A 249 -26.62 11.72 -10.79
C LEU A 249 -25.86 12.84 -11.52
N ALA A 250 -25.67 12.70 -12.83
CA ALA A 250 -24.99 13.69 -13.65
C ALA A 250 -25.76 15.02 -13.73
N SER A 251 -27.09 14.99 -13.89
CA SER A 251 -27.89 16.22 -13.97
C SER A 251 -27.95 17.00 -12.66
N ASN A 252 -27.76 16.31 -11.54
CA ASN A 252 -27.86 16.88 -10.20
C ASN A 252 -26.49 17.16 -9.56
N ASP A 253 -25.39 16.95 -10.28
CA ASP A 253 -24.02 17.10 -9.78
C ASP A 253 -23.73 16.25 -8.52
N LEU A 254 -24.18 14.98 -8.56
CA LEU A 254 -24.07 14.02 -7.45
C LEU A 254 -23.05 12.90 -7.70
N LEU A 255 -22.23 13.03 -8.74
CA LEU A 255 -21.14 12.09 -9.03
C LEU A 255 -19.94 12.37 -8.12
N ASN A 256 -19.43 11.32 -7.48
CA ASN A 256 -18.34 11.31 -6.51
C ASN A 256 -17.13 10.50 -6.99
N LEU A 257 -17.22 9.81 -8.14
CA LEU A 257 -16.05 9.14 -8.71
C LEU A 257 -15.06 10.17 -9.26
N THR A 258 -13.82 10.09 -8.78
CA THR A 258 -12.70 10.90 -9.24
C THR A 258 -11.65 10.04 -9.94
N THR A 259 -10.90 10.64 -10.86
CA THR A 259 -9.81 9.98 -11.60
C THR A 259 -8.53 10.82 -11.53
N GLN A 260 -7.40 10.16 -11.27
CA GLN A 260 -6.06 10.71 -11.46
C GLN A 260 -5.33 9.84 -12.48
N GLN A 261 -4.86 10.45 -13.58
CA GLN A 261 -4.25 9.71 -14.67
C GLN A 261 -3.00 10.37 -15.22
N SER A 262 -2.04 9.55 -15.63
CA SER A 262 -0.93 9.98 -16.47
C SER A 262 -1.37 9.87 -17.93
N PHE A 263 -1.48 10.99 -18.64
CA PHE A 263 -1.97 11.05 -20.03
C PHE A 263 -0.98 10.52 -21.07
N MET A 264 0.19 10.04 -20.66
CA MET A 264 1.17 9.43 -21.54
C MET A 264 0.97 7.91 -21.57
N SER A 265 1.22 7.30 -22.73
CA SER A 265 1.21 5.85 -22.89
C SER A 265 2.66 5.35 -22.82
N PRO A 266 2.99 4.38 -21.94
CA PRO A 266 2.16 3.79 -20.89
C PRO A 266 1.95 4.73 -19.69
N GLY A 267 0.86 4.53 -18.94
CA GLY A 267 0.45 5.42 -17.86
C GLY A 267 -0.41 4.77 -16.79
N ASP A 268 -0.30 5.27 -15.56
CA ASP A 268 -1.14 4.86 -14.43
C ASP A 268 -2.51 5.56 -14.48
N TYR A 269 -3.57 4.80 -14.17
CA TYR A 269 -4.96 5.24 -14.14
C TYR A 269 -5.58 4.83 -12.79
N TRP A 270 -5.68 5.81 -11.89
CA TRP A 270 -6.16 5.62 -10.53
C TRP A 270 -7.53 6.27 -10.35
N THR A 271 -8.41 5.60 -9.62
CA THR A 271 -9.74 6.13 -9.31
C THR A 271 -10.00 6.13 -7.81
N GLY A 272 -10.87 7.05 -7.38
CA GLY A 272 -11.38 7.13 -6.01
C GLY A 272 -12.89 7.39 -6.04
N PHE A 273 -13.68 6.45 -5.51
CA PHE A 273 -15.12 6.59 -5.34
C PHE A 273 -15.46 6.75 -3.86
N THR A 274 -16.04 7.89 -3.48
CA THR A 274 -16.50 8.14 -2.11
C THR A 274 -17.97 7.76 -2.00
N GLY A 275 -18.25 6.66 -1.31
CA GLY A 275 -19.61 6.18 -1.07
C GLY A 275 -20.29 6.97 0.06
N LYS A 276 -21.61 7.14 -0.03
CA LYS A 276 -22.41 7.80 1.03
C LYS A 276 -22.66 6.87 2.22
N THR A 277 -22.75 5.58 1.97
CA THR A 277 -22.95 4.53 2.99
C THR A 277 -21.96 3.40 2.80
N ARG A 278 -21.84 2.54 3.82
CA ARG A 278 -21.01 1.34 3.70
C ARG A 278 -21.49 0.43 2.56
N VAL A 279 -22.80 0.35 2.32
CA VAL A 279 -23.37 -0.46 1.24
C VAL A 279 -22.87 0.01 -0.13
N SER A 280 -22.88 1.31 -0.44
CA SER A 280 -22.35 1.79 -1.73
C SER A 280 -20.84 1.59 -1.86
N VAL A 281 -20.08 1.70 -0.78
CA VAL A 281 -18.63 1.38 -0.75
C VAL A 281 -18.40 -0.10 -1.13
N ILE A 282 -19.12 -1.02 -0.50
CA ILE A 282 -19.00 -2.47 -0.79
C ILE A 282 -19.52 -2.80 -2.20
N ALA A 283 -20.63 -2.19 -2.61
CA ALA A 283 -21.20 -2.38 -3.94
C ALA A 283 -20.21 -1.96 -5.04
N PHE A 284 -19.63 -0.77 -4.92
CA PHE A 284 -18.62 -0.29 -5.86
C PHE A 284 -17.38 -1.16 -5.83
N THR A 285 -16.92 -1.60 -4.65
CA THR A 285 -15.77 -2.51 -4.50
C THR A 285 -15.98 -3.83 -5.24
N ILE A 286 -17.16 -4.45 -5.12
CA ILE A 286 -17.50 -5.67 -5.86
C ILE A 286 -17.55 -5.38 -7.36
N ALA A 287 -18.19 -4.27 -7.75
CA ALA A 287 -18.39 -3.91 -9.15
C ALA A 287 -17.06 -3.66 -9.88
N ILE A 288 -16.15 -2.90 -9.25
CA ILE A 288 -14.83 -2.64 -9.79
C ILE A 288 -13.98 -3.91 -9.81
N CYS A 289 -14.03 -4.75 -8.77
CA CYS A 289 -13.30 -6.02 -8.79
C CYS A 289 -13.79 -6.96 -9.91
N GLU A 290 -15.09 -7.03 -10.15
CA GLU A 290 -15.67 -7.82 -11.24
C GLU A 290 -15.28 -7.28 -12.63
N LEU A 291 -15.26 -5.94 -12.80
CA LEU A 291 -14.73 -5.32 -14.03
C LEU A 291 -13.29 -5.79 -14.30
N LEU A 292 -12.49 -5.79 -13.24
CA LEU A 292 -11.06 -6.11 -13.24
C LEU A 292 -10.77 -7.62 -13.21
N SER A 293 -11.80 -8.47 -13.20
CA SER A 293 -11.68 -9.94 -13.14
C SER A 293 -10.91 -10.44 -11.90
N VAL A 294 -11.16 -9.78 -10.77
CA VAL A 294 -10.57 -10.04 -9.46
C VAL A 294 -11.68 -10.40 -8.47
N THR A 295 -11.42 -11.37 -7.58
CA THR A 295 -12.36 -11.75 -6.53
C THR A 295 -12.01 -11.01 -5.23
N PRO A 296 -12.88 -10.13 -4.73
CA PRO A 296 -12.62 -9.42 -3.48
C PRO A 296 -12.81 -10.35 -2.27
N THR A 297 -11.89 -10.27 -1.32
CA THR A 297 -12.00 -10.88 0.01
C THR A 297 -11.95 -9.76 1.04
N PHE A 298 -13.07 -9.50 1.70
CA PHE A 298 -13.13 -8.47 2.74
C PHE A 298 -12.52 -8.96 4.05
N ALA A 299 -11.81 -8.08 4.75
CA ALA A 299 -11.23 -8.39 6.04
C ALA A 299 -12.25 -8.27 7.20
N ASP A 300 -13.21 -7.36 7.07
CA ASP A 300 -14.22 -7.05 8.08
C ASP A 300 -15.47 -7.94 7.95
N GLN A 301 -16.00 -8.42 9.07
CA GLN A 301 -17.14 -9.36 9.08
C GLN A 301 -18.45 -8.71 8.59
N GLN A 302 -18.69 -7.45 8.91
CA GLN A 302 -19.87 -6.72 8.46
C GLN A 302 -19.83 -6.51 6.94
N ASP A 303 -18.66 -6.22 6.39
CA ASP A 303 -18.47 -6.12 4.95
C ASP A 303 -18.76 -7.44 4.22
N ILE A 304 -18.35 -8.57 4.81
CA ILE A 304 -18.62 -9.91 4.26
C ILE A 304 -20.14 -10.16 4.20
N GLU A 305 -20.87 -9.80 5.25
CA GLU A 305 -22.33 -9.98 5.31
C GLU A 305 -23.06 -9.11 4.28
N ILE A 306 -22.65 -7.86 4.12
CA ILE A 306 -23.19 -6.97 3.07
C ILE A 306 -22.86 -7.55 1.69
N ALA A 307 -21.60 -7.93 1.46
CA ALA A 307 -21.14 -8.45 0.18
C ALA A 307 -21.92 -9.71 -0.24
N ASN A 308 -22.19 -10.63 0.69
CA ASN A 308 -22.95 -11.85 0.42
C ASN A 308 -24.38 -11.58 -0.05
N GLN A 309 -25.00 -10.50 0.44
CA GLN A 309 -26.35 -10.11 0.03
C GLN A 309 -26.36 -9.45 -1.36
N ILE A 310 -25.34 -8.65 -1.68
CA ILE A 310 -25.36 -7.79 -2.87
C ILE A 310 -24.54 -8.29 -4.06
N ALA A 311 -23.64 -9.27 -3.88
CA ALA A 311 -22.66 -9.63 -4.90
C ALA A 311 -23.27 -10.18 -6.20
N VAL A 312 -24.29 -11.04 -6.12
CA VAL A 312 -24.81 -11.73 -7.31
C VAL A 312 -25.46 -10.75 -8.30
N PRO A 313 -26.39 -9.87 -7.89
CA PRO A 313 -26.98 -8.88 -8.81
C PRO A 313 -25.94 -7.93 -9.41
N ILE A 314 -24.96 -7.51 -8.61
CA ILE A 314 -23.88 -6.62 -9.08
C ILE A 314 -23.06 -7.30 -10.18
N LYS A 315 -22.65 -8.56 -9.98
CA LYS A 315 -21.85 -9.28 -10.98
C LYS A 315 -22.56 -9.42 -12.31
N LEU A 316 -23.86 -9.73 -12.28
CA LEU A 316 -24.69 -9.81 -13.48
C LEU A 316 -24.77 -8.45 -14.19
N ALA A 317 -25.03 -7.37 -13.44
CA ALA A 317 -25.09 -6.02 -13.98
C ALA A 317 -23.74 -5.58 -14.58
N VAL A 318 -22.62 -5.88 -13.94
CA VAL A 318 -21.27 -5.58 -14.48
C VAL A 318 -21.01 -6.35 -15.77
N HIS A 319 -21.47 -7.59 -15.88
CA HIS A 319 -21.36 -8.35 -17.13
C HIS A 319 -22.13 -7.66 -18.28
N GLU A 320 -23.35 -7.18 -18.02
CA GLU A 320 -24.11 -6.39 -19.01
C GLU A 320 -23.40 -5.08 -19.38
N ILE A 321 -22.84 -4.36 -18.40
CA ILE A 321 -22.05 -3.14 -18.63
C ILE A 321 -20.84 -3.43 -19.52
N LYS A 322 -20.11 -4.53 -19.26
CA LYS A 322 -18.94 -4.92 -20.05
C LYS A 322 -19.31 -5.15 -21.52
N ASN A 323 -20.44 -5.81 -21.76
CA ASN A 323 -20.94 -6.11 -23.10
C ASN A 323 -21.42 -4.83 -23.82
N ASP A 324 -22.15 -3.93 -23.14
CA ASP A 324 -22.62 -2.65 -23.71
C ASP A 324 -21.48 -1.68 -24.08
N ASN A 325 -20.29 -1.88 -23.53
CA ASN A 325 -19.12 -1.01 -23.72
C ASN A 325 -17.96 -1.65 -24.48
N ASP A 326 -18.14 -2.84 -25.08
CA ASP A 326 -17.08 -3.58 -25.77
C ASP A 326 -15.79 -3.74 -24.94
N MET A 327 -15.93 -4.02 -23.64
CA MET A 327 -14.80 -3.97 -22.71
C MET A 327 -13.67 -4.96 -23.06
N GLU A 328 -13.97 -6.05 -23.76
CA GLU A 328 -12.92 -6.96 -24.27
C GLU A 328 -11.98 -6.26 -25.26
N VAL A 329 -12.54 -5.44 -26.15
CA VAL A 329 -11.77 -4.64 -27.11
C VAL A 329 -10.99 -3.56 -26.36
N VAL A 330 -11.63 -2.88 -25.39
CA VAL A 330 -11.00 -1.84 -24.58
C VAL A 330 -9.81 -2.38 -23.79
N ILE A 331 -9.97 -3.49 -23.07
CA ILE A 331 -8.90 -4.13 -22.29
C ILE A 331 -7.72 -4.49 -23.19
N LYS A 332 -8.01 -5.11 -24.35
CA LYS A 332 -6.97 -5.50 -25.31
C LYS A 332 -6.23 -4.29 -25.89
N LYS A 333 -6.94 -3.21 -26.22
CA LYS A 333 -6.36 -2.00 -26.82
C LYS A 333 -5.59 -1.17 -25.81
N LEU A 334 -6.06 -1.05 -24.58
CA LEU A 334 -5.34 -0.33 -23.53
C LEU A 334 -4.18 -1.15 -22.95
N GLU A 335 -4.12 -2.46 -23.27
CA GLU A 335 -3.28 -3.43 -22.57
C GLU A 335 -3.46 -3.28 -21.04
N LEU A 336 -4.73 -3.14 -20.63
CA LEU A 336 -5.09 -2.75 -19.28
C LEU A 336 -4.59 -3.81 -18.31
N ALA A 337 -3.70 -3.39 -17.42
CA ALA A 337 -3.12 -4.24 -16.40
C ALA A 337 -3.38 -3.69 -15.00
N MET A 338 -3.26 -4.58 -14.03
CA MET A 338 -3.52 -4.28 -12.63
C MET A 338 -2.26 -4.52 -11.82
N PRO A 339 -1.93 -3.67 -10.84
CA PRO A 339 -0.84 -3.97 -9.93
C PRO A 339 -1.21 -5.22 -9.14
N MET A 340 -0.31 -6.21 -9.10
CA MET A 340 -0.54 -7.37 -8.25
C MET A 340 -0.35 -6.98 -6.78
N GLN A 341 -1.25 -7.44 -5.91
CA GLN A 341 -1.09 -7.25 -4.47
C GLN A 341 0.17 -7.94 -3.95
N ASN A 342 0.88 -7.27 -3.05
CA ASN A 342 1.95 -7.88 -2.27
C ASN A 342 1.36 -8.73 -1.15
N LYS A 343 0.87 -9.93 -1.47
CA LYS A 343 0.12 -10.79 -0.53
C LYS A 343 0.81 -10.94 0.83
N LYS A 344 2.13 -11.15 0.84
CA LYS A 344 2.90 -11.31 2.09
C LYS A 344 2.86 -10.05 2.97
N VAL A 345 2.98 -8.86 2.37
CA VAL A 345 2.84 -7.59 3.11
C VAL A 345 1.42 -7.42 3.66
N ILE A 346 0.42 -7.66 2.81
CA ILE A 346 -1.00 -7.52 3.15
C ILE A 346 -1.42 -8.50 4.27
N GLU A 347 -0.98 -9.76 4.19
CA GLU A 347 -1.23 -10.76 5.22
C GLU A 347 -0.54 -10.41 6.55
N THR A 348 0.66 -9.81 6.50
CA THR A 348 1.34 -9.35 7.71
C THR A 348 0.63 -8.16 8.34
N ILE A 349 0.19 -7.18 7.55
CA ILE A 349 -0.62 -6.05 8.05
C ILE A 349 -1.86 -6.58 8.76
N LYS A 350 -2.59 -7.51 8.11
CA LYS A 350 -3.78 -8.12 8.68
C LYS A 350 -3.49 -8.85 10.01
N LYS A 351 -2.42 -9.64 10.07
CA LYS A 351 -2.05 -10.37 11.30
C LYS A 351 -1.73 -9.41 12.45
N ILE A 352 -1.05 -8.30 12.16
CA ILE A 352 -0.71 -7.29 13.17
C ILE A 352 -1.99 -6.62 13.68
N SER A 353 -2.88 -6.17 12.78
CA SER A 353 -4.15 -5.55 13.16
C SER A 353 -5.04 -6.48 13.99
N ASP A 354 -5.07 -7.77 13.65
CA ASP A 354 -5.85 -8.78 14.39
C ASP A 354 -5.23 -9.07 15.78
N SER A 355 -3.92 -8.88 15.95
CA SER A 355 -3.21 -9.15 17.22
C SER A 355 -3.27 -8.00 18.23
N GLU A 356 -3.48 -6.76 17.79
CA GLU A 356 -3.59 -5.59 18.67
C GLU A 356 -4.94 -5.49 19.40
N PHE A 357 -5.94 -6.28 18.99
CA PHE A 357 -7.24 -6.37 19.66
C PHE A 357 -7.53 -7.81 20.11
N PRO A 358 -7.15 -8.24 21.33
CA PRO A 358 -7.76 -9.43 21.90
C PRO A 358 -9.26 -9.17 22.11
N GLU A 359 -10.09 -10.15 21.74
CA GLU A 359 -11.50 -10.19 22.17
C GLU A 359 -11.55 -9.98 23.69
N VAL A 360 -12.17 -8.89 24.12
CA VAL A 360 -12.46 -8.70 25.53
C VAL A 360 -13.50 -9.74 25.89
N GLU A 361 -13.10 -10.83 26.55
CA GLU A 361 -14.06 -11.67 27.27
C GLU A 361 -14.83 -10.75 28.22
N ASP A 362 -16.13 -10.65 28.02
CA ASP A 362 -17.05 -10.01 28.95
C ASP A 362 -16.78 -10.60 30.34
N SER A 363 -16.10 -9.84 31.19
CA SER A 363 -15.86 -10.23 32.57
C SER A 363 -17.16 -10.08 33.35
N ASN A 364 -18.07 -11.04 33.18
CA ASN A 364 -19.18 -11.29 34.09
C ASN A 364 -18.64 -11.91 35.38
N LYS A 365 -17.83 -11.15 36.11
CA LYS A 365 -17.43 -11.45 37.49
C LYS A 365 -17.25 -10.15 38.26
N GLY A 366 -18.27 -9.78 39.03
CA GLY A 366 -18.04 -8.95 40.21
C GLY A 366 -19.12 -7.93 40.56
N THR A 367 -20.35 -8.34 40.76
CA THR A 367 -21.19 -7.67 41.77
C THR A 367 -21.89 -8.73 42.60
N ARG A 368 -21.47 -8.82 43.86
CA ARG A 368 -22.28 -9.37 44.95
C ARG A 368 -22.32 -8.33 46.06
#